data_AF-A0A433A2I4-F1
#
_entry.id   AF-A0A433A2I4-F1
#
_cell.length_a   1.000
_cell.length_b   1.000
_cell.length_c   1.000
_cell.angle_alpha   90.00
_cell.angle_beta   90.00
_cell.angle_gamma   90.00
#
_symmetry.space_group_name_H-M   'P 1'
#
loop_
_entity.id
_entity.type
_entity.pdbx_description
1 polymer ?
#
loop_
_entity_poly.entity_id
_entity_poly.type
_entity_poly.pdbx_seq_one_letter_code
_entity_poly.pdbx_strand_id
1 'polypeptide(L)'
;MKAILGEGMPTYRHQDFGNLYIKFEVDFPSPNWTDAETIAQLEKILPARQPLPPIKDAHVEEVVLSLLDASQQNRMANGAQGAMDEDEEGQGGPGMQCAQQ
;
A
#
# COMPACT_ATOMS: atom_id res chain seq x y z
N MET A 1 1.39 14.49 -4.49
CA MET A 1 -0.06 14.75 -4.57
C MET A 1 -0.29 15.84 -5.62
N LYS A 2 -1.24 15.64 -6.53
CA LYS A 2 -1.58 16.63 -7.56
C LYS A 2 -2.99 17.13 -7.29
N ALA A 3 -3.24 18.41 -7.57
CA ALA A 3 -4.54 19.03 -7.33
C ALA A 3 -4.87 20.05 -8.43
N ILE A 4 -6.16 20.23 -8.68
CA ILE A 4 -6.69 21.33 -9.47
C ILE A 4 -7.33 22.32 -8.50
N LEU A 5 -6.80 23.54 -8.47
CA LEU A 5 -7.22 24.57 -7.53
C LEU A 5 -8.58 25.13 -7.94
N GLY A 6 -9.49 25.31 -7.00
CA GLY A 6 -10.82 25.88 -7.26
C GLY A 6 -11.81 24.94 -7.97
N GLU A 7 -11.47 23.66 -8.17
CA GLU A 7 -12.36 22.64 -8.77
C GLU A 7 -12.91 21.66 -7.73
N GLY A 8 -12.76 21.98 -6.44
CA GLY A 8 -13.40 21.25 -5.35
C GLY A 8 -14.84 21.73 -5.12
N MET A 9 -15.48 21.25 -4.06
CA MET A 9 -16.85 21.66 -3.76
C MET A 9 -16.93 23.13 -3.32
N PRO A 10 -18.03 23.83 -3.64
CA PRO A 10 -18.26 25.20 -3.20
C PRO A 10 -18.43 25.29 -1.67
N THR A 11 -17.95 26.38 -1.11
CA THR A 11 -18.10 26.70 0.31
C THR A 11 -19.41 27.43 0.57
N TYR A 12 -20.08 27.08 1.67
CA TYR A 12 -21.45 27.55 1.96
C TYR A 12 -21.58 29.07 2.11
N ARG A 13 -20.53 29.79 2.54
CA ARG A 13 -20.61 31.21 2.90
C ARG A 13 -19.98 32.18 1.91
N HIS A 14 -19.01 31.73 1.12
CA HIS A 14 -18.16 32.63 0.34
C HIS A 14 -18.23 32.41 -1.17
N GLN A 15 -19.01 31.43 -1.65
CA GLN A 15 -19.08 31.02 -3.08
C GLN A 15 -17.71 30.65 -3.68
N ASP A 16 -16.68 30.50 -2.85
CA ASP A 16 -15.37 30.01 -3.24
C ASP A 16 -15.41 28.48 -3.34
N PHE A 17 -14.71 27.93 -4.33
CA PHE A 17 -14.58 26.49 -4.53
C PHE A 17 -13.31 25.95 -3.85
N GLY A 18 -13.40 24.74 -3.29
CA GLY A 18 -12.25 24.01 -2.75
C GLY A 18 -11.29 23.51 -3.84
N ASN A 19 -10.40 22.58 -3.49
CA ASN A 19 -9.48 21.96 -4.46
C ASN A 19 -9.88 20.51 -4.76
N LEU A 20 -9.74 20.09 -6.02
CA LEU A 20 -9.85 18.69 -6.42
C LEU A 20 -8.48 18.00 -6.30
N TYR A 21 -8.36 16.99 -5.45
CA TYR A 21 -7.13 16.20 -5.32
C TYR A 21 -7.21 14.95 -6.18
N ILE A 22 -6.15 14.67 -6.93
CA ILE A 22 -6.08 13.52 -7.86
C ILE A 22 -5.23 12.41 -7.25
N LYS A 23 -5.83 11.24 -7.10
CA LYS A 23 -5.14 9.99 -6.80
C LYS A 23 -4.91 9.25 -8.13
N PHE A 24 -3.65 9.02 -8.47
CA PHE A 24 -3.29 8.20 -9.63
C PHE A 24 -3.13 6.76 -9.18
N GLU A 25 -3.76 5.86 -9.91
CA GLU A 25 -3.49 4.43 -9.86
C GLU A 25 -2.80 4.07 -11.18
N VAL A 26 -1.68 3.36 -11.08
CA VAL A 26 -0.85 3.01 -12.24
C VAL A 26 -0.93 1.52 -12.45
N ASP A 27 -1.60 1.13 -13.53
CA ASP A 27 -1.64 -0.25 -13.98
C ASP A 27 -0.32 -0.59 -14.67
N PHE A 28 0.46 -1.47 -14.03
CA PHE A 28 1.68 -1.97 -14.64
C PHE A 28 1.36 -2.94 -15.79
N PRO A 29 2.18 -2.96 -16.85
CA PRO A 29 2.04 -3.95 -17.91
C PRO A 29 2.11 -5.38 -17.38
N SER A 30 1.43 -6.31 -18.06
CA SER A 30 1.47 -7.73 -17.73
C SER A 30 2.88 -8.33 -17.89
N PRO A 31 3.17 -9.49 -17.28
CA PRO A 31 4.44 -10.19 -17.51
C PRO A 31 4.68 -10.44 -19.00
N ASN A 32 5.93 -10.27 -19.45
CA ASN A 32 6.33 -10.45 -20.85
C ASN A 32 5.55 -9.59 -21.86
N TRP A 33 5.14 -8.38 -21.47
CA TRP A 33 4.40 -7.45 -22.34
C TRP A 33 5.21 -6.96 -23.56
N THR A 34 6.53 -7.11 -23.57
CA THR A 34 7.42 -6.68 -24.65
C THR A 34 8.63 -7.59 -24.80
N ASP A 35 9.40 -7.36 -25.85
CA ASP A 35 10.60 -8.10 -26.24
C ASP A 35 11.86 -7.58 -25.53
N ALA A 36 12.92 -8.39 -25.55
CA ALA A 36 14.17 -8.10 -24.86
C ALA A 36 14.89 -6.85 -25.40
N GLU A 37 14.71 -6.50 -26.68
CA GLU A 37 15.33 -5.30 -27.26
C GLU A 37 14.69 -4.03 -26.68
N THR A 38 13.36 -4.00 -26.60
CA THR A 38 12.62 -2.91 -25.95
C THR A 38 12.98 -2.78 -24.47
N ILE A 39 13.14 -3.89 -23.75
CA ILE A 39 13.62 -3.85 -22.35
C ILE A 39 15.01 -3.22 -22.24
N ALA A 40 15.95 -3.58 -23.14
CA ALA A 40 17.29 -3.00 -23.14
C ALA A 40 17.29 -1.50 -23.46
N GLN A 41 16.32 -1.02 -24.24
CA GLN A 41 16.14 0.42 -24.48
C GLN A 41 15.62 1.16 -23.24
N LEU A 42 14.72 0.54 -22.46
CA LEU A 42 14.22 1.12 -21.21
C LEU A 42 15.34 1.37 -20.19
N GLU A 43 16.38 0.54 -20.16
CA GLU A 43 17.55 0.75 -19.29
C GLU A 43 18.29 2.08 -19.58
N LYS A 44 18.19 2.58 -20.81
CA LYS A 44 18.80 3.86 -21.23
C LYS A 44 17.90 5.06 -20.96
N ILE A 45 16.58 4.85 -20.94
CA ILE A 45 15.56 5.89 -20.75
C ILE A 45 15.30 6.14 -19.26
N LEU A 46 15.26 5.06 -18.48
CA LEU A 46 15.02 5.12 -17.04
C LEU A 46 16.29 5.54 -16.29
N PRO A 47 16.14 6.10 -15.07
CA PRO A 47 17.29 6.37 -14.20
C PRO A 47 18.15 5.12 -13.97
N ALA A 48 19.45 5.33 -13.71
CA ALA A 48 20.40 4.25 -13.46
C ALA A 48 19.93 3.34 -12.31
N ARG A 49 20.17 2.03 -12.47
CA ARG A 49 19.82 1.02 -11.46
C ARG A 49 20.54 1.31 -10.15
N GLN A 50 19.79 1.25 -9.05
CA GLN A 50 20.38 1.37 -7.73
C GLN A 50 21.22 0.11 -7.43
N PRO A 51 22.46 0.26 -6.93
CA PRO A 51 23.26 -0.88 -6.54
C PRO A 51 22.60 -1.62 -5.38
N LEU A 52 22.80 -2.93 -5.31
CA LEU A 52 22.37 -3.69 -4.14
C LEU A 52 23.10 -3.17 -2.89
N PRO A 53 22.41 -3.06 -1.74
CA PRO A 53 23.06 -2.66 -0.50
C PRO A 53 24.14 -3.69 -0.14
N PRO A 54 25.28 -3.24 0.43
CA PRO A 54 26.34 -4.16 0.83
C PRO A 54 25.84 -5.06 1.95
N ILE A 55 25.88 -6.37 1.71
CA ILE A 55 25.57 -7.38 2.73
C ILE A 55 26.86 -7.65 3.50
N LYS A 56 26.94 -7.23 4.77
CA LYS A 56 28.06 -7.53 5.67
C LYS A 56 27.65 -8.65 6.61
N ASP A 57 28.52 -9.65 6.76
CA ASP A 57 28.43 -10.70 7.79
C ASP A 57 27.07 -11.42 7.88
N ALA A 58 26.48 -11.77 6.74
CA ALA A 58 25.20 -12.50 6.69
C ALA A 58 25.26 -13.71 5.75
N HIS A 59 24.48 -14.74 6.08
CA HIS A 59 24.20 -15.86 5.19
C HIS A 59 23.27 -15.38 4.08
N VAL A 60 23.72 -15.50 2.83
CA VAL A 60 22.94 -15.15 1.64
C VAL A 60 22.44 -16.43 1.00
N GLU A 61 21.13 -16.50 0.77
CA GLU A 61 20.47 -17.57 0.04
C GLU A 61 19.86 -17.01 -1.25
N GLU A 62 20.03 -17.75 -2.35
CA GLU A 62 19.36 -17.43 -3.61
C GLU A 62 17.92 -17.95 -3.55
N VAL A 63 16.96 -17.05 -3.76
CA VAL A 63 15.53 -17.37 -3.72
C VAL A 63 14.84 -16.88 -4.98
N VAL A 64 13.75 -17.55 -5.36
CA VAL A 64 12.93 -17.20 -6.51
C VAL A 64 11.63 -16.56 -6.04
N LEU A 65 11.27 -15.41 -6.62
CA LEU A 65 9.99 -14.76 -6.34
C LEU A 65 8.84 -15.61 -6.87
N SER A 66 7.87 -15.87 -6.00
CA SER A 66 6.66 -16.64 -6.34
C SER A 66 5.44 -15.73 -6.32
N LEU A 67 4.46 -16.03 -7.19
CA LEU A 67 3.17 -15.35 -7.16
C LEU A 67 2.41 -15.74 -5.89
N LEU A 68 1.94 -14.74 -5.16
CA LEU A 68 1.08 -14.96 -3.99
C LEU A 68 -0.34 -15.29 -4.46
N ASP A 69 -0.95 -16.32 -3.87
CA ASP A 69 -2.36 -16.59 -4.06
C ASP A 69 -3.25 -15.57 -3.32
N ALA A 70 -4.54 -15.50 -3.65
CA ALA A 70 -5.47 -14.53 -3.06
C ALA A 70 -5.57 -14.66 -1.51
N SER A 71 -5.42 -15.87 -0.96
CA SER A 71 -5.46 -16.10 0.49
C SER A 71 -4.19 -15.56 1.17
N GLN A 72 -3.04 -15.73 0.52
CA GLN A 72 -1.75 -15.21 0.98
C GLN A 72 -1.72 -13.68 0.88
N GLN A 73 -2.22 -13.11 -0.22
CA GLN A 73 -2.37 -11.66 -0.39
C GLN A 73 -3.28 -11.05 0.68
N ASN A 74 -4.44 -11.66 0.93
CA ASN A 74 -5.38 -11.17 1.94
C ASN A 74 -4.79 -11.24 3.36
N ARG A 75 -4.02 -12.30 3.68
CA ARG A 75 -3.29 -12.38 4.96
C ARG A 75 -2.24 -11.29 5.09
N MET A 76 -1.52 -10.95 4.02
CA MET A 76 -0.53 -9.87 4.05
C MET A 76 -1.18 -8.49 4.23
N ALA A 77 -2.30 -8.24 3.53
CA ALA A 77 -3.01 -6.97 3.59
C ALA A 77 -3.66 -6.71 4.96
N ASN A 78 -4.22 -7.75 5.60
CA ASN A 78 -4.87 -7.63 6.91
C ASN A 78 -3.92 -7.88 8.09
N GLY A 79 -2.82 -8.62 7.89
CA GLY A 79 -1.87 -8.98 8.95
C GLY A 79 -1.00 -7.83 9.45
N ALA A 80 -0.89 -6.74 8.68
CA ALA A 80 -0.19 -5.53 9.12
C ALA A 80 -1.01 -4.66 10.09
N GLN A 81 -2.31 -4.92 10.26
CA GLN A 81 -3.23 -4.04 11.00
C GLN A 81 -3.94 -4.71 12.18
N GLY A 82 -3.67 -5.99 12.47
CA GLY A 82 -4.47 -6.78 13.41
C GLY A 82 -3.71 -7.59 14.48
N ALA A 83 -2.44 -7.30 14.76
CA ALA A 83 -1.64 -8.09 15.71
C ALA A 83 -1.12 -7.30 16.94
N MET A 84 -1.63 -6.09 17.21
CA MET A 84 -1.19 -5.25 18.33
C MET A 84 -2.32 -4.41 18.96
N ASP A 85 -3.55 -4.94 19.06
CA ASP A 85 -4.65 -4.23 19.75
C ASP A 85 -5.43 -5.16 20.68
N GLU A 86 -4.71 -5.96 21.50
CA GLU A 86 -5.35 -6.86 22.46
C GLU A 86 -4.86 -6.67 23.91
N ASP A 87 -4.16 -5.58 24.24
CA ASP A 87 -3.79 -5.32 25.64
C ASP A 87 -3.47 -3.84 25.95
N GLU A 88 -4.51 -2.98 26.08
CA GLU A 88 -4.43 -1.91 27.08
C GLU A 88 -5.82 -1.48 27.59
N GLU A 89 -5.94 -1.49 28.91
CA GLU A 89 -7.16 -1.43 29.70
C GLU A 89 -7.94 -0.11 29.65
N GLY A 90 -9.28 -0.25 29.58
CA GLY A 90 -10.19 0.51 30.45
C GLY A 90 -11.04 1.60 29.80
N GLN A 91 -12.37 1.38 29.72
CA GLN A 91 -13.42 2.31 30.19
C GLN A 91 -14.86 1.79 29.92
N GLY A 92 -15.46 1.18 30.95
CA GLY A 92 -16.84 1.47 31.42
C GLY A 92 -18.07 0.93 30.66
N GLY A 93 -18.76 -0.07 31.24
CA GLY A 93 -20.18 -0.32 30.97
C GLY A 93 -20.71 -1.63 31.62
N PRO A 94 -21.90 -1.66 32.23
CA PRO A 94 -22.17 -2.42 33.45
C PRO A 94 -22.48 -3.91 33.24
N GLY A 95 -21.95 -4.72 34.15
CA GLY A 95 -22.21 -6.15 34.23
C GLY A 95 -23.67 -6.45 34.54
N MET A 96 -24.21 -7.44 33.83
CA MET A 96 -25.48 -8.07 34.18
C MET A 96 -25.25 -9.58 34.29
N GLN A 97 -25.11 -10.02 35.53
CA GLN A 97 -25.24 -11.42 35.94
C GLN A 97 -26.74 -11.69 36.10
N CYS A 98 -27.26 -12.69 35.40
CA CYS A 98 -28.55 -13.30 35.73
C CYS A 98 -28.36 -14.81 35.77
N ALA A 99 -28.72 -15.37 36.92
CA ALA A 99 -28.41 -16.71 37.38
C ALA A 99 -29.21 -17.81 36.66
N GLN A 100 -28.62 -19.01 36.68
CA GLN A 100 -29.28 -20.28 36.36
C GLN A 100 -30.48 -20.54 37.26
N GLN A 101 -31.56 -21.05 36.64
CA GLN A 101 -32.42 -22.10 37.19
C GLN A 101 -32.72 -23.09 36.08
#